data_AF-A0A2N2R6D4-F1
#
_entry.id   AF-A0A2N2R6D4-F1
#
_cell.length_a   1.000
_cell.length_b   1.000
_cell.length_c   1.000
_cell.angle_alpha   90.00
_cell.angle_beta   90.00
_cell.angle_gamma   90.00
#
_symmetry.space_group_name_H-M   'P 1'
#
loop_
_entity.id
_entity.type
_entity.pdbx_description
1 polymer ?
#
loop_
_entity_poly.entity_id
_entity_poly.type
_entity_poly.pdbx_seq_one_letter_code
_entity_poly.pdbx_strand_id
1 'polypeptide(L)'
;MSTMDSQETTPRTALFISHATPEDNHFVRWLGAKLMAMGYEVWADVMRLRGGSDWSRELENALRKRAVKMLLVCTANGLEKQGVRNEIEMGVNLARQLEDDQFIIPLRLEAYEAPFRIAQAQYIDFKNSWARGLAELTELLEEKALPRGKPGLMPTWLETHAEGSSTLLVKSEPLVSNWLEIESQPETVYYCEPPVGSSLERFQHRQCHTWPCVPYRGGVITFATPNDVGLLGADLPGKIVSYIRAGDFLVAGWPEIGIEAYQAQYMYTDIGSQAFDGYCNKRGMKGYMGSGKRLSWWADIKTAPLDKVKFDWGYRRGARQIIGHSDKRRVHWHYAINVNLRTFPLHHLRVSARLVFSENGMDPIEDVRRAHTLRRSLAKGWRNARWRDMLCAFLWWLSDDKGKLRLQVAEGGFITTRIPPLQFSCPVSVAETNDEPVEDDDPDLPAEDWDDESLAEEQV
;
A
#
# COMPACT_ATOMS: atom_id res chain seq x y z
N MET A 1 70.10 6.39 29.66
CA MET A 1 69.59 6.35 28.28
C MET A 1 68.11 5.99 28.38
N SER A 2 67.25 7.00 28.40
CA SER A 2 65.81 6.82 28.56
C SER A 2 65.20 6.40 27.23
N THR A 3 64.61 5.20 27.19
CA THR A 3 63.77 4.74 26.09
C THR A 3 62.44 5.48 26.16
N MET A 4 62.18 6.35 25.17
CA MET A 4 60.89 6.97 24.95
C MET A 4 59.86 5.90 24.57
N ASP A 5 58.78 5.86 25.35
CA ASP A 5 57.60 5.05 25.12
C ASP A 5 56.87 5.61 23.88
N SER A 6 56.77 4.81 22.82
CA SER A 6 56.06 5.17 21.58
C SER A 6 54.60 4.78 21.76
N GLN A 7 53.72 5.77 22.00
CA GLN A 7 52.28 5.54 22.06
C GLN A 7 51.77 5.07 20.69
N GLU A 8 51.39 3.80 20.58
CA GLU A 8 50.65 3.26 19.43
C GLU A 8 49.32 4.00 19.28
N THR A 9 49.19 4.83 18.25
CA THR A 9 47.93 5.49 17.90
C THR A 9 46.95 4.47 17.35
N THR A 10 45.88 4.18 18.09
CA THR A 10 44.78 3.32 17.62
C THR A 10 44.20 3.88 16.31
N PRO A 11 43.96 3.06 15.27
CA PRO A 11 43.43 3.54 14.01
C PRO A 11 42.02 4.13 14.18
N ARG A 12 41.74 5.23 13.44
CA ARG A 12 40.40 5.85 13.39
C ARG A 12 39.50 5.06 12.46
N THR A 13 38.44 4.48 13.01
CA THR A 13 37.52 3.59 12.29
C THR A 13 36.06 3.97 12.44
N ALA A 14 35.72 4.89 13.35
CA ALA A 14 34.35 5.17 13.73
C ALA A 14 33.69 6.26 12.86
N LEU A 15 32.43 6.05 12.47
CA LEU A 15 31.54 7.10 12.01
C LEU A 15 30.85 7.72 13.23
N PHE A 16 31.01 9.03 13.42
CA PHE A 16 30.34 9.75 14.51
C PHE A 16 29.10 10.45 13.96
N ILE A 17 27.90 10.22 14.53
CA ILE A 17 26.67 10.89 14.13
C ILE A 17 26.30 11.98 15.15
N SER A 18 26.52 13.23 14.76
CA SER A 18 26.11 14.42 15.50
C SER A 18 24.69 14.81 15.14
N HIS A 19 23.82 15.00 16.14
CA HIS A 19 22.40 15.24 15.93
C HIS A 19 21.75 15.92 17.14
N ALA A 20 20.56 16.49 16.95
CA ALA A 20 19.80 17.05 18.04
C ALA A 20 19.01 15.97 18.78
N THR A 21 19.23 15.89 20.09
CA THR A 21 18.47 15.01 20.98
C THR A 21 17.37 15.80 21.69
N PRO A 22 16.10 15.33 21.72
CA PRO A 22 15.60 14.05 21.20
C PRO A 22 15.04 14.05 19.76
N GLU A 23 15.01 15.19 19.07
CA GLU A 23 14.22 15.42 17.85
C GLU A 23 14.69 14.58 16.67
N ASP A 24 16.01 14.41 16.51
CA ASP A 24 16.60 13.67 15.40
C ASP A 24 16.82 12.18 15.75
N ASN A 25 16.46 11.76 16.96
CA ASN A 25 16.78 10.42 17.47
C ASN A 25 16.24 9.31 16.56
N HIS A 26 15.03 9.47 16.02
CA HIS A 26 14.42 8.47 15.14
C HIS A 26 15.23 8.27 13.86
N PHE A 27 15.69 9.36 13.25
CA PHE A 27 16.55 9.32 12.06
C PHE A 27 17.92 8.71 12.37
N VAL A 28 18.58 9.15 13.43
CA VAL A 28 19.91 8.63 13.81
C VAL A 28 19.88 7.17 14.19
N ARG A 29 18.81 6.73 14.87
CA ARG A 29 18.54 5.32 15.14
C ARG A 29 18.47 4.51 13.85
N TRP A 30 17.65 4.95 12.90
CA TRP A 30 17.50 4.30 11.61
C TRP A 30 18.81 4.29 10.80
N LEU A 31 19.54 5.40 10.74
CA LEU A 31 20.76 5.51 9.96
C LEU A 31 21.89 4.66 10.56
N GLY A 32 22.09 4.77 11.87
CA GLY A 32 23.10 3.99 12.57
C GLY A 32 22.88 2.49 12.43
N ALA A 33 21.62 2.03 12.43
CA ALA A 33 21.23 0.66 12.12
C ALA A 33 21.86 0.13 10.83
N LYS A 34 21.65 0.90 9.76
CA LYS A 34 22.00 0.52 8.40
C LYS A 34 23.50 0.50 8.23
N LEU A 35 24.17 1.53 8.73
CA LEU A 35 25.63 1.62 8.69
C LEU A 35 26.30 0.49 9.50
N MET A 36 25.79 0.18 10.69
CA MET A 36 26.30 -0.94 11.48
C MET A 36 26.08 -2.30 10.81
N ALA A 37 24.91 -2.50 10.20
CA ALA A 37 24.63 -3.71 9.43
C ALA A 37 25.55 -3.87 8.20
N MET A 38 26.03 -2.74 7.63
CA MET A 38 27.03 -2.70 6.56
C MET A 38 28.48 -2.91 7.06
N GLY A 39 28.68 -3.06 8.38
CA GLY A 39 29.98 -3.31 8.99
C GLY A 39 30.74 -2.06 9.43
N TYR A 40 30.12 -0.88 9.42
CA TYR A 40 30.73 0.33 9.98
C TYR A 40 30.64 0.36 11.50
N GLU A 41 31.68 0.86 12.14
CA GLU A 41 31.62 1.23 13.56
C GLU A 41 30.93 2.60 13.67
N VAL A 42 29.81 2.67 14.41
CA VAL A 42 29.00 3.90 14.52
C VAL A 42 28.88 4.35 15.96
N TRP A 43 29.06 5.65 16.22
CA TRP A 43 28.91 6.29 17.51
C TRP A 43 27.89 7.42 17.45
N ALA A 44 26.91 7.43 18.35
CA ALA A 44 25.93 8.49 18.51
C ALA A 44 25.34 8.47 19.93
N ASP A 45 24.81 9.60 20.41
CA ASP A 45 24.24 9.69 21.77
C ASP A 45 23.08 8.68 22.01
N VAL A 46 22.30 8.36 20.98
CA VAL A 46 21.19 7.39 21.06
C VAL A 46 21.63 5.93 21.14
N MET A 47 22.92 5.62 20.98
CA MET A 47 23.47 4.25 21.00
C MET A 47 23.95 3.81 22.39
N ARG A 48 23.45 4.44 23.46
CA ARG A 48 23.75 4.09 24.87
C ARG A 48 23.37 2.64 25.17
N LEU A 49 24.37 1.79 25.42
CA LEU A 49 24.14 0.36 25.65
C LEU A 49 24.00 -0.02 27.14
N ARG A 50 24.56 0.73 28.12
CA ARG A 50 24.41 0.48 29.58
C ARG A 50 24.61 1.75 30.42
N GLY A 51 23.80 1.95 31.47
CA GLY A 51 23.98 3.06 32.43
C GLY A 51 25.08 2.77 33.46
N GLY A 52 25.92 3.77 33.75
CA GLY A 52 26.93 3.70 34.83
C GLY A 52 28.28 4.40 34.55
N SER A 53 28.62 4.73 33.29
CA SER A 53 29.83 5.49 32.93
C SER A 53 29.53 6.97 32.61
N ASP A 54 30.56 7.81 32.66
CA ASP A 54 30.52 9.22 32.18
C ASP A 54 30.45 9.21 30.64
N TRP A 55 29.27 8.85 30.12
CA TRP A 55 29.00 8.64 28.71
C TRP A 55 29.30 9.87 27.84
N SER A 56 29.08 11.08 28.39
CA SER A 56 29.42 12.33 27.71
C SER A 56 30.92 12.41 27.38
N ARG A 57 31.76 11.97 28.31
CA ARG A 57 33.21 11.90 28.12
C ARG A 57 33.62 10.79 27.15
N GLU A 58 32.94 9.65 27.15
CA GLU A 58 33.19 8.57 26.19
C GLU A 58 32.81 8.97 24.77
N LEU A 59 31.67 9.64 24.59
CA LEU A 59 31.20 10.15 23.31
C LEU A 59 32.16 11.21 22.74
N GLU A 60 32.62 12.14 23.58
CA GLU A 60 33.64 13.13 23.19
C GLU A 60 34.96 12.44 22.81
N ASN A 61 35.40 11.44 23.58
CA ASN A 61 36.59 10.67 23.26
C ASN A 61 36.44 9.91 21.94
N ALA A 62 35.25 9.38 21.63
CA ALA A 62 34.98 8.72 20.36
C ALA A 62 35.16 9.68 19.19
N LEU A 63 34.56 10.88 19.26
CA LEU A 63 34.76 11.92 18.24
C LEU A 63 36.24 12.30 18.12
N ARG A 64 36.90 12.60 19.25
CA ARG A 64 38.29 13.09 19.23
C ARG A 64 39.31 12.06 18.78
N LYS A 65 39.18 10.80 19.16
CA LYS A 65 40.25 9.80 19.02
C LYS A 65 39.93 8.66 18.05
N ARG A 66 38.65 8.34 17.82
CA ARG A 66 38.23 7.20 17.00
C ARG A 66 37.55 7.60 15.69
N ALA A 67 36.92 8.77 15.63
CA ALA A 67 36.15 9.16 14.46
C ALA A 67 37.05 9.32 13.22
N VAL A 68 36.66 8.64 12.15
CA VAL A 68 37.22 8.77 10.79
C VAL A 68 36.44 9.78 9.96
N LYS A 69 35.12 9.88 10.17
CA LYS A 69 34.24 10.90 9.62
C LYS A 69 33.17 11.27 10.64
N MET A 70 32.67 12.51 10.54
CA MET A 70 31.53 13.02 11.29
C MET A 70 30.35 13.21 10.34
N LEU A 71 29.27 12.48 10.58
CA LEU A 71 27.98 12.65 9.92
C LEU A 71 27.17 13.66 10.75
N LEU A 72 26.84 14.81 10.17
CA LEU A 72 26.11 15.87 10.86
C LEU A 72 24.66 15.89 10.38
N VAL A 73 23.70 15.63 11.25
CA VAL A 73 22.28 15.75 10.93
C VAL A 73 21.89 17.23 10.93
N CYS A 74 21.42 17.71 9.79
CA CYS A 74 21.08 19.11 9.57
C CYS A 74 19.56 19.30 9.54
N THR A 75 19.03 19.83 10.65
CA THR A 75 17.68 20.40 10.79
C THR A 75 17.80 21.86 11.25
N ALA A 76 16.79 22.69 10.96
CA ALA A 76 16.84 24.12 11.31
C ALA A 76 17.04 24.32 12.84
N ASN A 77 16.24 23.62 13.64
CA ASN A 77 16.30 23.71 15.10
C ASN A 77 17.48 22.93 15.70
N GLY A 78 17.93 21.85 15.04
CA GLY A 78 18.95 20.98 15.59
C GLY A 78 20.33 21.62 15.64
N LEU A 79 20.67 22.40 14.61
CA LEU A 79 21.95 23.11 14.50
C LEU A 79 22.10 24.27 15.51
N GLU A 80 21.01 24.70 16.14
CA GLU A 80 21.04 25.72 17.18
C GLU A 80 21.39 25.16 18.56
N LYS A 81 21.30 23.84 18.75
CA LYS A 81 21.57 23.23 20.05
C LYS A 81 23.04 23.33 20.44
N GLN A 82 23.28 23.71 21.69
CA GLN A 82 24.64 23.90 22.21
C GLN A 82 25.50 22.64 22.09
N GLY A 83 24.94 21.45 22.31
CA GLY A 83 25.64 20.18 22.17
C GLY A 83 26.16 19.97 20.74
N VAL A 84 25.28 20.12 19.75
CA VAL A 84 25.62 20.00 18.32
C VAL A 84 26.64 21.07 17.90
N ARG A 85 26.48 22.32 18.36
CA ARG A 85 27.45 23.39 18.09
C ARG A 85 28.84 23.04 18.62
N ASN A 86 28.94 22.55 19.86
CA ASN A 86 30.20 22.12 20.46
C ASN A 86 30.85 20.98 19.65
N GLU A 87 30.06 20.00 19.21
CA GLU A 87 30.52 18.89 18.37
C GLU A 87 31.01 19.36 16.99
N ILE A 88 30.33 20.33 16.36
CA ILE A 88 30.80 20.97 15.12
C ILE A 88 32.14 21.68 15.36
N GLU A 89 32.33 22.39 16.47
CA GLU A 89 33.62 23.03 16.77
C GLU A 89 34.75 22.00 16.89
N MET A 90 34.48 20.90 17.60
CA MET A 90 35.42 19.79 17.74
C MET A 90 35.73 19.14 16.39
N GLY A 91 34.71 18.88 15.58
CA GLY A 91 34.84 18.32 14.23
C GLY A 91 35.67 19.21 13.31
N VAL A 92 35.45 20.53 13.32
CA VAL A 92 36.21 21.50 12.51
C VAL A 92 37.68 21.56 12.95
N ASN A 93 37.94 21.54 14.26
CA ASN A 93 39.31 21.51 14.77
C ASN A 93 40.01 20.20 14.39
N LEU A 94 39.29 19.08 14.45
CA LEU A 94 39.82 17.78 14.08
C LEU A 94 40.06 17.67 12.57
N ALA A 95 39.16 18.20 11.73
CA ALA A 95 39.31 18.28 10.28
C ALA A 95 40.64 18.98 9.90
N ARG A 96 40.96 20.10 10.56
CA ARG A 96 42.23 20.81 10.36
C ARG A 96 43.45 20.01 10.84
N GLN A 97 43.32 19.29 11.96
CA GLN A 97 44.41 18.46 12.49
C GLN A 97 44.69 17.22 11.62
N LEU A 98 43.66 16.68 10.98
CA LEU A 98 43.74 15.52 10.09
C LEU A 98 43.98 15.91 8.63
N GLU A 99 44.02 17.20 8.30
CA GLU A 99 44.09 17.73 6.94
C GLU A 99 42.99 17.14 6.02
N ASP A 100 41.78 16.98 6.57
CA ASP A 100 40.62 16.38 5.91
C ASP A 100 39.47 17.39 5.82
N ASP A 101 39.46 18.15 4.72
CA ASP A 101 38.42 19.16 4.44
C ASP A 101 37.02 18.55 4.25
N GLN A 102 36.93 17.22 4.08
CA GLN A 102 35.69 16.46 3.95
C GLN A 102 35.39 15.61 5.20
N PHE A 103 35.95 15.97 6.36
CA PHE A 103 35.74 15.23 7.61
C PHE A 103 34.27 15.27 8.07
N ILE A 104 33.62 16.44 7.94
CA ILE A 104 32.22 16.63 8.27
C ILE A 104 31.39 16.44 7.01
N ILE A 105 30.44 15.50 7.05
CA ILE A 105 29.49 15.19 5.99
C ILE A 105 28.11 15.64 6.45
N PRO A 106 27.57 16.76 5.93
CA PRO A 106 26.23 17.23 6.26
C PRO A 106 25.15 16.32 5.66
N LEU A 107 24.17 15.93 6.48
CA LEU A 107 23.01 15.14 6.10
C LEU A 107 21.76 16.02 6.23
N ARG A 108 21.21 16.45 5.09
CA ARG A 108 20.07 17.36 5.05
C ARG A 108 18.77 16.61 5.33
N LEU A 109 18.20 16.79 6.52
CA LEU A 109 16.89 16.21 6.88
C LEU A 109 15.75 17.20 6.63
N GLU A 110 16.03 18.50 6.76
CA GLU A 110 15.07 19.60 6.50
C GLU A 110 15.75 20.75 5.73
N ALA A 111 15.01 21.81 5.42
CA ALA A 111 15.65 23.06 5.01
C ALA A 111 16.37 23.68 6.21
N TYR A 112 17.64 24.06 6.05
CA TYR A 112 18.44 24.64 7.12
C TYR A 112 19.36 25.73 6.58
N GLU A 113 19.72 26.68 7.43
CA GLU A 113 20.79 27.64 7.14
C GLU A 113 22.12 27.03 7.61
N ALA A 114 23.06 26.88 6.68
CA ALA A 114 24.35 26.27 7.01
C ALA A 114 25.16 27.19 7.95
N PRO A 115 25.61 26.68 9.12
CA PRO A 115 26.54 27.39 9.97
C PRO A 115 27.78 27.79 9.15
N PHE A 116 28.28 29.00 9.36
CA PHE A 116 29.44 29.56 8.61
C PHE A 116 30.61 28.59 8.47
N ARG A 117 30.85 27.76 9.50
CA ARG A 117 31.96 26.80 9.56
C ARG A 117 31.81 25.59 8.63
N ILE A 118 30.61 25.29 8.15
CA ILE A 118 30.32 24.19 7.21
C ILE A 118 29.60 24.68 5.94
N ALA A 119 29.52 26.00 5.72
CA ALA A 119 28.78 26.59 4.60
C ALA A 119 29.31 26.17 3.22
N GLN A 120 30.56 25.70 3.12
CA GLN A 120 31.19 25.23 1.88
C GLN A 120 31.05 23.72 1.67
N ALA A 121 30.57 22.96 2.66
CA ALA A 121 30.42 21.52 2.55
C ALA A 121 29.17 21.16 1.74
N GLN A 122 29.31 20.26 0.76
CA GLN A 122 28.15 19.68 0.07
C GLN A 122 27.41 18.72 1.00
N TYR A 123 26.08 18.80 1.01
CA TYR A 123 25.22 17.94 1.82
C TYR A 123 24.72 16.75 1.00
N ILE A 124 24.37 15.66 1.69
CA ILE A 124 23.59 14.55 1.14
C ILE A 124 22.13 14.76 1.52
N ASP A 125 21.21 14.62 0.56
CA ASP A 125 19.80 14.89 0.77
C ASP A 125 19.05 13.68 1.34
N PHE A 126 18.54 13.83 2.57
CA PHE A 126 17.66 12.89 3.25
C PHE A 126 16.22 13.42 3.40
N LYS A 127 15.90 14.64 2.95
CA LYS A 127 14.59 15.28 3.16
C LYS A 127 13.45 14.50 2.52
N ASN A 128 13.62 14.11 1.26
CA ASN A 128 12.54 13.52 0.45
C ASN A 128 12.53 11.99 0.46
N SER A 129 13.69 11.35 0.68
CA SER A 129 13.81 9.89 0.70
C SER A 129 15.05 9.43 1.47
N TRP A 130 14.84 8.78 2.60
CA TRP A 130 15.92 8.23 3.41
C TRP A 130 16.70 7.13 2.67
N ALA A 131 16.00 6.32 1.88
CA ALA A 131 16.63 5.26 1.10
C ALA A 131 17.58 5.81 0.04
N ARG A 132 17.20 6.91 -0.63
CA ARG A 132 18.06 7.58 -1.63
C ARG A 132 19.28 8.21 -0.97
N GLY A 133 19.07 8.96 0.12
CA GLY A 133 20.19 9.56 0.86
C GLY A 133 21.16 8.52 1.42
N LEU A 134 20.67 7.36 1.88
CA LEU A 134 21.52 6.26 2.33
C LEU A 134 22.34 5.65 1.19
N ALA A 135 21.78 5.52 -0.01
CA ALA A 135 22.52 5.03 -1.17
C ALA A 135 23.68 5.97 -1.52
N GLU A 136 23.41 7.28 -1.61
CA GLU A 136 24.41 8.31 -1.89
C GLU A 136 25.49 8.38 -0.79
N LEU A 137 25.09 8.31 0.48
CA LEU A 137 26.03 8.22 1.60
C LEU A 137 26.89 6.96 1.49
N THR A 138 26.31 5.81 1.18
CA THR A 138 27.05 4.56 1.09
C THR A 138 28.08 4.60 -0.03
N GLU A 139 27.71 5.13 -1.20
CA GLU A 139 28.63 5.36 -2.34
C GLU A 139 29.80 6.25 -1.93
N LEU A 140 29.54 7.36 -1.23
CA LEU A 140 30.59 8.24 -0.72
C LEU A 140 31.52 7.53 0.26
N LEU A 141 30.98 6.78 1.23
CA LEU A 141 31.80 6.07 2.22
C LEU A 141 32.65 4.95 1.57
N GLU A 142 32.15 4.34 0.48
CA GLU A 142 32.89 3.36 -0.33
C GLU A 142 34.00 4.00 -1.14
N GLU A 143 33.74 5.13 -1.79
CA GLU A 143 34.75 5.90 -2.54
C GLU A 143 35.91 6.32 -1.61
N LYS A 144 35.60 6.71 -0.37
CA LYS A 144 36.59 7.04 0.66
C LYS A 144 37.29 5.84 1.28
N ALA A 145 36.96 4.61 0.86
CA ALA A 145 37.54 3.36 1.33
C ALA A 145 37.56 3.25 2.87
N LEU A 146 36.47 3.68 3.52
CA LEU A 146 36.40 3.67 4.98
C LEU A 146 36.44 2.23 5.53
N PRO A 147 37.11 2.00 6.66
CA PRO A 147 37.29 0.67 7.23
C PRO A 147 35.95 0.04 7.60
N ARG A 148 35.72 -1.18 7.12
CA ARG A 148 34.57 -2.03 7.47
C ARG A 148 35.05 -3.23 8.29
N GLY A 149 34.42 -3.46 9.43
CA GLY A 149 34.60 -4.67 10.21
C GLY A 149 33.77 -5.83 9.64
N LYS A 150 33.84 -6.99 10.30
CA LYS A 150 32.78 -7.99 10.14
C LYS A 150 31.48 -7.37 10.67
N PRO A 151 30.33 -7.52 9.97
CA PRO A 151 29.04 -7.14 10.53
C PRO A 151 28.93 -7.77 11.93
N GLY A 152 28.91 -6.94 12.97
CA GLY A 152 28.80 -7.43 14.34
C GLY A 152 27.47 -8.16 14.50
N LEU A 153 27.44 -9.22 15.33
CA LEU A 153 26.18 -9.68 15.88
C LEU A 153 25.61 -8.52 16.71
N MET A 154 24.43 -8.03 16.31
CA MET A 154 23.76 -6.86 16.88
C MET A 154 22.57 -7.23 17.79
N PRO A 155 22.59 -8.27 18.65
CA PRO A 155 21.41 -8.65 19.43
C PRO A 155 20.98 -7.52 20.36
N THR A 156 21.89 -6.89 21.09
CA THR A 156 21.54 -5.80 22.04
C THR A 156 20.94 -4.58 21.35
N TRP A 157 21.44 -4.23 20.16
CA TRP A 157 20.94 -3.09 19.40
C TRP A 157 19.60 -3.42 18.72
N LEU A 158 19.46 -4.60 18.11
CA LEU A 158 18.16 -5.08 17.61
C LEU A 158 17.13 -5.22 18.73
N GLU A 159 17.54 -5.62 19.94
CA GLU A 159 16.68 -5.75 21.12
C GLU A 159 16.17 -4.37 21.58
N THR A 160 17.04 -3.36 21.71
CA THR A 160 16.62 -1.99 22.04
C THR A 160 15.78 -1.34 20.93
N HIS A 161 15.98 -1.72 19.66
CA HIS A 161 15.14 -1.27 18.55
C HIS A 161 13.85 -2.08 18.40
N ALA A 162 13.83 -3.28 18.96
CA ALA A 162 12.63 -4.09 19.08
C ALA A 162 11.76 -3.67 20.27
N GLU A 163 12.28 -2.85 21.21
CA GLU A 163 11.49 -2.24 22.28
C GLU A 163 10.35 -1.39 21.69
N GLY A 164 9.12 -1.89 21.81
CA GLY A 164 7.92 -1.29 21.22
C GLY A 164 7.59 -1.75 19.80
N SER A 165 8.47 -2.53 19.15
CA SER A 165 8.15 -3.20 17.89
C SER A 165 7.41 -4.52 18.16
N SER A 166 6.43 -4.83 17.34
CA SER A 166 5.70 -6.09 17.47
C SER A 166 6.62 -7.29 17.21
N THR A 167 6.74 -8.19 18.17
CA THR A 167 7.66 -9.33 18.10
C THR A 167 7.23 -10.32 17.02
N LEU A 168 8.15 -10.69 16.11
CA LEU A 168 7.87 -11.72 15.12
C LEU A 168 7.91 -13.10 15.78
N LEU A 169 6.82 -13.84 15.65
CA LEU A 169 6.69 -15.21 16.13
C LEU A 169 6.90 -16.17 14.96
N VAL A 170 7.73 -17.20 15.17
CA VAL A 170 7.83 -18.36 14.26
C VAL A 170 6.61 -19.25 14.48
N LYS A 171 5.45 -18.72 14.12
CA LYS A 171 4.15 -19.34 14.22
C LYS A 171 3.41 -19.01 12.94
N SER A 172 2.99 -20.05 12.23
CA SER A 172 2.25 -19.87 10.99
C SER A 172 0.90 -19.19 11.25
N GLU A 173 0.55 -18.22 10.41
CA GLU A 173 -0.75 -17.58 10.42
C GLU A 173 -1.48 -17.70 9.08
N PRO A 174 -2.82 -17.90 9.10
CA PRO A 174 -3.64 -17.82 7.91
C PRO A 174 -3.90 -16.35 7.55
N LEU A 175 -3.47 -15.96 6.35
CA LEU A 175 -3.77 -14.68 5.73
C LEU A 175 -5.05 -14.77 4.91
N VAL A 176 -5.90 -13.75 5.02
CA VAL A 176 -7.12 -13.61 4.22
C VAL A 176 -6.81 -12.76 3.01
N SER A 177 -7.01 -13.30 1.81
CA SER A 177 -6.88 -12.54 0.58
C SER A 177 -8.12 -11.71 0.28
N ASN A 178 -8.03 -10.91 -0.77
CA ASN A 178 -9.16 -10.28 -1.44
C ASN A 178 -9.55 -11.00 -2.73
N TRP A 179 -9.20 -12.29 -2.88
CA TRP A 179 -9.43 -13.07 -4.10
C TRP A 179 -10.54 -14.07 -3.88
N LEU A 180 -11.53 -14.05 -4.76
CA LEU A 180 -12.58 -15.07 -4.82
C LEU A 180 -12.26 -15.98 -6.00
N GLU A 181 -11.88 -17.22 -5.74
CA GLU A 181 -11.55 -18.20 -6.77
C GLU A 181 -12.76 -18.46 -7.68
N ILE A 182 -12.56 -18.52 -9.00
CA ILE A 182 -13.60 -18.94 -9.94
C ILE A 182 -13.70 -20.46 -9.89
N GLU A 183 -14.83 -20.95 -9.41
CA GLU A 183 -15.13 -22.39 -9.34
C GLU A 183 -15.60 -22.92 -10.70
N SER A 184 -16.42 -22.14 -11.41
CA SER A 184 -16.93 -22.53 -12.73
C SER A 184 -17.28 -21.31 -13.59
N GLN A 185 -17.32 -21.53 -14.91
CA GLN A 185 -17.75 -20.55 -15.91
C GLN A 185 -18.32 -21.29 -17.13
N PRO A 186 -19.03 -20.60 -18.05
CA PRO A 186 -19.45 -21.24 -19.30
C PRO A 186 -18.25 -21.68 -20.14
N GLU A 187 -18.40 -22.81 -20.85
CA GLU A 187 -17.30 -23.44 -21.58
C GLU A 187 -16.97 -22.75 -22.91
N THR A 188 -17.90 -21.98 -23.48
CA THR A 188 -17.82 -21.49 -24.85
C THR A 188 -18.01 -19.98 -24.89
N VAL A 189 -17.10 -19.30 -25.60
CA VAL A 189 -17.21 -17.88 -25.96
C VAL A 189 -17.68 -17.80 -27.41
N TYR A 190 -18.65 -16.93 -27.67
CA TYR A 190 -19.27 -16.74 -28.98
C TYR A 190 -18.89 -15.39 -29.58
N TYR A 191 -18.65 -15.39 -30.89
CA TYR A 191 -18.69 -14.18 -31.70
C TYR A 191 -20.04 -14.11 -32.40
N CYS A 192 -20.81 -13.08 -32.08
CA CYS A 192 -22.16 -12.89 -32.60
C CYS A 192 -22.22 -11.62 -33.45
N GLU A 193 -22.93 -11.66 -34.58
CA GLU A 193 -23.17 -10.51 -35.46
C GLU A 193 -24.67 -10.28 -35.65
N PRO A 194 -25.08 -9.03 -35.95
CA PRO A 194 -26.45 -8.75 -36.31
C PRO A 194 -26.75 -9.24 -37.74
N PRO A 195 -28.01 -9.61 -38.06
CA PRO A 195 -28.44 -9.84 -39.43
C PRO A 195 -28.32 -8.58 -40.31
N VAL A 196 -28.18 -8.79 -41.62
CA VAL A 196 -28.13 -7.70 -42.62
C VAL A 196 -29.37 -6.81 -42.48
N GLY A 197 -29.16 -5.49 -42.48
CA GLY A 197 -30.22 -4.49 -42.33
C GLY A 197 -30.49 -4.05 -40.88
N SER A 198 -29.86 -4.68 -39.89
CA SER A 198 -29.96 -4.26 -38.49
C SER A 198 -28.99 -3.11 -38.18
N SER A 199 -29.29 -2.32 -37.15
CA SER A 199 -28.39 -1.26 -36.68
C SER A 199 -27.14 -1.82 -36.00
N LEU A 200 -25.99 -1.69 -36.65
CA LEU A 200 -24.69 -2.10 -36.10
C LEU A 200 -24.34 -1.29 -34.84
N GLU A 201 -24.61 0.02 -34.85
CA GLU A 201 -24.36 0.90 -33.72
C GLU A 201 -25.07 0.41 -32.45
N ARG A 202 -26.37 0.10 -32.55
CA ARG A 202 -27.14 -0.46 -31.43
C ARG A 202 -26.63 -1.83 -31.02
N PHE A 203 -26.27 -2.69 -31.98
CA PHE A 203 -25.75 -4.03 -31.69
C PHE A 203 -24.39 -3.99 -30.99
N GLN A 204 -23.58 -2.95 -31.21
CA GLN A 204 -22.32 -2.75 -30.49
C GLN A 204 -22.46 -1.94 -29.20
N HIS A 205 -23.66 -1.44 -28.91
CA HIS A 205 -23.91 -0.71 -27.68
C HIS A 205 -24.24 -1.67 -26.53
N ARG A 206 -23.33 -1.80 -25.57
CA ARG A 206 -23.41 -2.77 -24.46
C ARG A 206 -24.73 -2.72 -23.68
N GLN A 207 -25.24 -1.52 -23.42
CA GLN A 207 -26.48 -1.31 -22.65
C GLN A 207 -27.74 -1.81 -23.38
N CYS A 208 -27.65 -2.12 -24.68
CA CYS A 208 -28.76 -2.71 -25.41
C CYS A 208 -28.83 -4.24 -25.27
N HIS A 209 -27.78 -4.87 -24.72
CA HIS A 209 -27.75 -6.32 -24.47
C HIS A 209 -28.22 -6.65 -23.06
N THR A 210 -28.92 -7.78 -22.94
CA THR A 210 -29.35 -8.32 -21.63
C THR A 210 -28.18 -8.90 -20.85
N TRP A 211 -27.20 -9.47 -21.58
CA TRP A 211 -26.05 -10.16 -21.01
C TRP A 211 -24.75 -9.42 -21.34
N PRO A 212 -23.71 -9.59 -20.52
CA PRO A 212 -22.39 -9.02 -20.77
C PRO A 212 -21.85 -9.31 -22.17
N CYS A 213 -21.37 -8.27 -22.84
CA CYS A 213 -20.77 -8.39 -24.16
C CYS A 213 -19.66 -7.35 -24.37
N VAL A 214 -18.73 -7.65 -25.28
CA VAL A 214 -17.66 -6.72 -25.68
C VAL A 214 -17.73 -6.49 -27.18
N PRO A 215 -17.86 -5.23 -27.64
CA PRO A 215 -17.88 -4.91 -29.07
C PRO A 215 -16.60 -5.36 -29.76
N TYR A 216 -16.75 -6.04 -30.88
CA TYR A 216 -15.62 -6.50 -31.70
C TYR A 216 -16.02 -6.54 -33.17
N ARG A 217 -15.24 -5.89 -34.04
CA ARG A 217 -15.47 -5.80 -35.50
C ARG A 217 -16.90 -5.40 -35.85
N GLY A 218 -17.70 -6.28 -36.45
CA GLY A 218 -19.09 -6.05 -36.85
C GLY A 218 -20.10 -6.64 -35.87
N GLY A 219 -19.67 -7.03 -34.67
CA GLY A 219 -20.47 -7.79 -33.73
C GLY A 219 -20.01 -7.61 -32.28
N VAL A 220 -20.21 -8.67 -31.49
CA VAL A 220 -19.85 -8.72 -30.07
C VAL A 220 -19.27 -10.08 -29.69
N ILE A 221 -18.38 -10.07 -28.70
CA ILE A 221 -17.87 -11.25 -28.00
C ILE A 221 -18.66 -11.41 -26.69
N THR A 222 -19.22 -12.60 -26.45
CA THR A 222 -20.08 -12.85 -25.27
C THR A 222 -20.12 -14.34 -24.91
N PHE A 223 -20.59 -14.66 -23.69
CA PHE A 223 -20.99 -16.01 -23.30
C PHE A 223 -22.44 -16.34 -23.67
N ALA A 224 -23.23 -15.35 -24.07
CA ALA A 224 -24.63 -15.53 -24.41
C ALA A 224 -24.84 -15.98 -25.85
N THR A 225 -25.91 -16.74 -26.06
CA THR A 225 -26.43 -17.09 -27.38
C THR A 225 -27.74 -16.37 -27.63
N PRO A 226 -28.15 -16.18 -28.91
CA PRO A 226 -29.50 -15.76 -29.21
C PRO A 226 -30.53 -16.72 -28.59
N ASN A 227 -31.64 -16.18 -28.10
CA ASN A 227 -32.74 -16.96 -27.54
C ASN A 227 -33.53 -17.71 -28.64
N ASP A 228 -34.61 -18.41 -28.26
CA ASP A 228 -35.45 -19.20 -29.18
C ASP A 228 -36.05 -18.38 -30.35
N VAL A 229 -36.16 -17.06 -30.20
CA VAL A 229 -36.67 -16.14 -31.23
C VAL A 229 -35.53 -15.45 -32.00
N GLY A 230 -34.27 -15.82 -31.74
CA GLY A 230 -33.09 -15.30 -32.42
C GLY A 230 -32.60 -13.94 -31.90
N LEU A 231 -33.03 -13.52 -30.71
CA LEU A 231 -32.61 -12.25 -30.10
C LEU A 231 -31.48 -12.45 -29.09
N LEU A 232 -30.43 -11.64 -29.18
CA LEU A 232 -29.30 -11.63 -28.24
C LEU A 232 -29.44 -10.57 -27.13
N GLY A 233 -30.31 -9.56 -27.35
CA GLY A 233 -30.63 -8.50 -26.40
C GLY A 233 -32.08 -8.03 -26.55
N ALA A 234 -32.42 -6.92 -25.90
CA ALA A 234 -33.77 -6.35 -26.00
C ALA A 234 -34.01 -5.83 -27.42
N ASP A 235 -34.81 -6.59 -28.19
CA ASP A 235 -35.11 -6.34 -29.61
C ASP A 235 -33.85 -6.28 -30.50
N LEU A 236 -32.82 -7.04 -30.17
CA LEU A 236 -31.58 -7.14 -30.93
C LEU A 236 -31.43 -8.53 -31.55
N PRO A 237 -31.77 -8.74 -32.84
CA PRO A 237 -31.54 -10.01 -33.50
C PRO A 237 -30.04 -10.25 -33.69
N GLY A 238 -29.61 -11.48 -33.45
CA GLY A 238 -28.19 -11.86 -33.53
C GLY A 238 -28.04 -13.28 -34.04
N LYS A 239 -26.92 -13.56 -34.71
CA LYS A 239 -26.52 -14.91 -35.11
C LYS A 239 -25.12 -15.21 -34.60
N ILE A 240 -24.87 -16.46 -34.26
CA ILE A 240 -23.54 -16.96 -33.92
C ILE A 240 -22.76 -17.10 -35.23
N VAL A 241 -21.60 -16.45 -35.33
CA VAL A 241 -20.70 -16.53 -36.49
C VAL A 241 -19.62 -17.58 -36.25
N SER A 242 -19.05 -17.59 -35.06
CA SER A 242 -18.04 -18.56 -34.64
C SER A 242 -18.03 -18.69 -33.12
N TYR A 243 -17.37 -19.74 -32.63
CA TYR A 243 -17.21 -19.99 -31.20
C TYR A 243 -15.85 -20.62 -30.89
N ILE A 244 -15.40 -20.46 -29.66
CA ILE A 244 -14.14 -21.04 -29.15
C ILE A 244 -14.34 -21.46 -27.70
N ARG A 245 -13.58 -22.46 -27.24
CA ARG A 245 -13.56 -22.85 -25.83
C ARG A 245 -12.97 -21.71 -25.00
N ALA A 246 -13.61 -21.38 -23.88
CA ALA A 246 -13.22 -20.25 -23.02
C ALA A 246 -11.79 -20.38 -22.48
N GLY A 247 -11.32 -21.61 -22.21
CA GLY A 247 -9.93 -21.84 -21.80
C GLY A 247 -8.93 -21.45 -22.89
N ASP A 248 -9.17 -21.88 -24.13
CA ASP A 248 -8.29 -21.60 -25.26
C ASP A 248 -8.29 -20.10 -25.60
N PHE A 249 -9.46 -19.46 -25.53
CA PHE A 249 -9.62 -18.02 -25.68
C PHE A 249 -8.70 -17.23 -24.72
N LEU A 250 -8.62 -17.63 -23.45
CA LEU A 250 -7.85 -16.91 -22.44
C LEU A 250 -6.33 -17.15 -22.52
N VAL A 251 -5.92 -18.29 -23.06
CA VAL A 251 -4.51 -18.69 -23.18
C VAL A 251 -3.90 -18.24 -24.49
N ALA A 252 -4.56 -18.54 -25.61
CA ALA A 252 -4.02 -18.31 -26.95
C ALA A 252 -4.70 -17.14 -27.70
N GLY A 253 -5.78 -16.59 -27.17
CA GLY A 253 -6.62 -15.64 -27.90
C GLY A 253 -7.56 -16.35 -28.87
N TRP A 254 -7.91 -15.67 -29.96
CA TRP A 254 -8.73 -16.21 -31.06
C TRP A 254 -8.14 -15.81 -32.43
N PRO A 255 -7.08 -16.50 -32.89
CA PRO A 255 -6.34 -16.13 -34.10
C PRO A 255 -7.19 -16.10 -35.38
N GLU A 256 -8.16 -17.01 -35.51
CA GLU A 256 -9.03 -17.14 -36.68
C GLU A 256 -9.83 -15.86 -36.97
N ILE A 257 -10.14 -15.10 -35.91
CA ILE A 257 -10.81 -13.81 -36.03
C ILE A 257 -9.91 -12.65 -35.61
N GLY A 258 -8.61 -12.86 -35.39
CA GLY A 258 -7.63 -11.81 -35.10
C GLY A 258 -7.75 -11.18 -33.71
N ILE A 259 -8.04 -11.98 -32.68
CA ILE A 259 -7.96 -11.56 -31.27
C ILE A 259 -6.68 -12.15 -30.66
N GLU A 260 -5.80 -11.29 -30.18
CA GLU A 260 -4.60 -11.71 -29.45
C GLU A 260 -4.93 -12.14 -28.02
N ALA A 261 -4.09 -12.96 -27.39
CA ALA A 261 -4.32 -13.47 -26.03
C ALA A 261 -4.56 -12.35 -24.99
N TYR A 262 -3.79 -11.26 -25.06
CA TYR A 262 -3.97 -10.13 -24.14
C TYR A 262 -5.31 -9.41 -24.33
N GLN A 263 -5.82 -9.34 -25.58
CA GLN A 263 -7.13 -8.75 -25.88
C GLN A 263 -8.24 -9.65 -25.34
N ALA A 264 -8.11 -10.97 -25.51
CA ALA A 264 -9.07 -11.94 -24.97
C ALA A 264 -9.17 -11.85 -23.44
N GLN A 265 -8.04 -11.74 -22.73
CA GLN A 265 -8.01 -11.54 -21.29
C GLN A 265 -8.67 -10.22 -20.86
N TYR A 266 -8.46 -9.14 -21.63
CA TYR A 266 -9.15 -7.87 -21.40
C TYR A 266 -10.66 -7.99 -21.60
N MET A 267 -11.12 -8.63 -22.69
CA MET A 267 -12.53 -8.86 -22.97
C MET A 267 -13.19 -9.68 -21.87
N TYR A 268 -12.51 -10.71 -21.37
CA TYR A 268 -12.97 -11.52 -20.26
C TYR A 268 -13.08 -10.73 -18.95
N THR A 269 -12.09 -9.86 -18.68
CA THR A 269 -12.13 -8.94 -17.53
C THR A 269 -13.33 -8.00 -17.59
N ASP A 270 -13.64 -7.50 -18.78
CA ASP A 270 -14.76 -6.60 -19.05
C ASP A 270 -16.11 -7.31 -18.86
N ILE A 271 -16.28 -8.50 -19.45
CA ILE A 271 -17.45 -9.37 -19.25
C ILE A 271 -17.70 -9.63 -17.76
N GLY A 272 -16.65 -9.97 -17.01
CA GLY A 272 -16.75 -10.19 -15.56
C GLY A 272 -17.18 -8.95 -14.79
N SER A 273 -16.69 -7.77 -15.19
CA SER A 273 -17.07 -6.49 -14.57
C SER A 273 -18.55 -6.18 -14.84
N GLN A 274 -19.01 -6.31 -16.08
CA GLN A 274 -20.42 -6.14 -16.44
C GLN A 274 -21.33 -7.14 -15.71
N ALA A 275 -20.91 -8.39 -15.56
CA ALA A 275 -21.67 -9.41 -14.83
C ALA A 275 -21.83 -9.06 -13.34
N PHE A 276 -20.77 -8.50 -12.74
CA PHE A 276 -20.81 -8.02 -11.36
C PHE A 276 -21.68 -6.76 -11.21
N ASP A 277 -21.59 -5.83 -12.15
CA ASP A 277 -22.45 -4.65 -12.20
C ASP A 277 -23.94 -5.06 -12.24
N GLY A 278 -24.28 -6.01 -13.10
CA GLY A 278 -25.62 -6.60 -13.16
C GLY A 278 -26.05 -7.30 -11.86
N TYR A 279 -25.12 -8.00 -11.19
CA TYR A 279 -25.37 -8.63 -9.89
C TYR A 279 -25.70 -7.59 -8.80
N CYS A 280 -24.92 -6.51 -8.71
CA CYS A 280 -25.13 -5.44 -7.74
C CYS A 280 -26.43 -4.67 -8.01
N ASN A 281 -26.73 -4.34 -9.27
CA ASN A 281 -27.97 -3.69 -9.66
C ASN A 281 -29.22 -4.50 -9.25
N LYS A 282 -29.20 -5.82 -9.47
CA LYS A 282 -30.31 -6.70 -9.05
C LYS A 282 -30.52 -6.74 -7.53
N ARG A 283 -29.50 -6.39 -6.74
CA ARG A 283 -29.58 -6.27 -5.28
C ARG A 283 -29.93 -4.87 -4.79
N GLY A 284 -30.20 -3.91 -5.68
CA GLY A 284 -30.52 -2.53 -5.30
C GLY A 284 -29.30 -1.71 -4.87
N MET A 285 -28.09 -2.21 -5.09
CA MET A 285 -26.85 -1.46 -4.80
C MET A 285 -26.64 -0.33 -5.80
N LYS A 286 -25.84 0.66 -5.41
CA LYS A 286 -25.52 1.84 -6.21
C LYS A 286 -24.06 1.82 -6.66
N GLY A 287 -23.83 2.24 -7.90
CA GLY A 287 -22.49 2.44 -8.44
C GLY A 287 -22.02 3.88 -8.21
N TYR A 288 -20.81 4.06 -7.68
CA TYR A 288 -20.15 5.36 -7.57
C TYR A 288 -18.86 5.36 -8.37
N MET A 289 -18.71 6.33 -9.27
CA MET A 289 -17.51 6.49 -10.09
C MET A 289 -16.64 7.60 -9.52
N GLY A 290 -15.63 7.21 -8.74
CA GLY A 290 -14.61 8.14 -8.26
C GLY A 290 -13.56 8.47 -9.34
N SER A 291 -12.46 9.12 -8.93
CA SER A 291 -11.35 9.51 -9.83
C SER A 291 -10.72 8.34 -10.60
N GLY A 292 -10.85 7.11 -10.10
CA GLY A 292 -10.27 5.90 -10.70
C GLY A 292 -10.98 5.32 -11.93
N LYS A 293 -11.99 6.00 -12.50
CA LYS A 293 -12.77 5.57 -13.68
C LYS A 293 -13.42 4.18 -13.58
N ARG A 294 -13.51 3.61 -12.38
CA ARG A 294 -14.13 2.31 -12.11
C ARG A 294 -15.26 2.48 -11.12
N LEU A 295 -16.37 1.78 -11.37
CA LEU A 295 -17.50 1.75 -10.46
C LEU A 295 -17.12 1.05 -9.16
N SER A 296 -17.39 1.73 -8.06
CA SER A 296 -17.37 1.16 -6.72
C SER A 296 -18.81 0.95 -6.29
N TRP A 297 -19.17 -0.30 -6.01
CA TRP A 297 -20.51 -0.69 -5.64
C TRP A 297 -20.69 -0.62 -4.13
N TRP A 298 -21.74 0.05 -3.69
CA TRP A 298 -22.07 0.29 -2.29
C TRP A 298 -23.57 0.18 -2.08
N ALA A 299 -23.99 0.11 -0.82
CA ALA A 299 -25.39 0.01 -0.44
C ALA A 299 -25.77 1.17 0.47
N ASP A 300 -26.93 1.76 0.19
CA ASP A 300 -27.50 2.85 0.98
C ASP A 300 -28.17 2.34 2.26
N ILE A 301 -28.63 3.26 3.11
CA ILE A 301 -29.30 2.93 4.38
C ILE A 301 -30.60 2.11 4.23
N LYS A 302 -31.18 2.01 3.02
CA LYS A 302 -32.37 1.18 2.76
C LYS A 302 -31.99 -0.24 2.32
N THR A 303 -30.79 -0.40 1.79
CA THR A 303 -30.32 -1.66 1.19
C THR A 303 -29.37 -2.41 2.12
N ALA A 304 -28.48 -1.69 2.81
CA ALA A 304 -27.51 -2.26 3.72
C ALA A 304 -28.11 -2.53 5.11
N PRO A 305 -27.68 -3.60 5.80
CA PRO A 305 -27.93 -3.76 7.23
C PRO A 305 -27.26 -2.63 8.01
N LEU A 306 -28.04 -1.95 8.87
CA LEU A 306 -27.55 -0.85 9.71
C LEU A 306 -26.80 -1.36 10.95
N ASP A 307 -27.14 -2.56 11.40
CA ASP A 307 -26.45 -3.26 12.47
C ASP A 307 -25.17 -3.96 12.00
N LYS A 308 -24.37 -4.44 12.95
CA LYS A 308 -23.18 -5.25 12.65
C LYS A 308 -23.57 -6.52 11.91
N VAL A 309 -22.96 -6.75 10.75
CA VAL A 309 -23.04 -8.02 10.04
C VAL A 309 -22.10 -9.00 10.72
N LYS A 310 -22.68 -10.06 11.29
CA LYS A 310 -21.94 -11.21 11.83
C LYS A 310 -21.57 -12.15 10.69
N PHE A 311 -20.34 -12.64 10.69
CA PHE A 311 -19.86 -13.62 9.71
C PHE A 311 -19.11 -14.76 10.39
N ASP A 312 -19.19 -15.96 9.82
CA ASP A 312 -18.46 -17.16 10.27
C ASP A 312 -17.95 -17.99 9.10
N TRP A 313 -16.74 -17.71 8.65
CA TRP A 313 -16.08 -18.47 7.58
C TRP A 313 -15.42 -19.77 8.05
N GLY A 314 -15.71 -20.22 9.28
CA GLY A 314 -15.08 -21.37 9.93
C GLY A 314 -13.67 -21.06 10.45
N TYR A 315 -12.80 -20.51 9.61
CA TYR A 315 -11.44 -20.09 10.00
C TYR A 315 -11.39 -18.69 10.62
N ARG A 316 -12.43 -17.86 10.40
CA ARG A 316 -12.52 -16.50 10.92
C ARG A 316 -13.97 -16.14 11.18
N ARG A 317 -14.18 -15.55 12.36
CA ARG A 317 -15.47 -15.04 12.82
C ARG A 317 -15.33 -13.59 13.19
N GLY A 318 -16.40 -12.82 13.04
CA GLY A 318 -16.39 -11.43 13.43
C GLY A 318 -17.75 -10.77 13.25
N ALA A 319 -17.83 -9.52 13.69
CA ALA A 319 -18.99 -8.67 13.48
C ALA A 319 -18.50 -7.26 13.17
N ARG A 320 -18.95 -6.69 12.06
CA ARG A 320 -18.58 -5.33 11.64
C ARG A 320 -19.76 -4.60 11.03
N GLN A 321 -19.81 -3.29 11.23
CA GLN A 321 -20.65 -2.42 10.42
C GLN A 321 -20.05 -2.30 9.03
N ILE A 322 -20.91 -2.31 8.01
CA ILE A 322 -20.54 -2.03 6.62
C ILE A 322 -21.11 -0.68 6.14
N ILE A 323 -21.83 0.00 7.02
CA ILE A 323 -22.36 1.35 6.90
C ILE A 323 -22.37 1.97 8.30
N GLY A 324 -22.05 3.25 8.41
CA GLY A 324 -22.12 3.98 9.68
C GLY A 324 -22.36 5.48 9.46
N HIS A 325 -22.69 6.17 10.54
CA HIS A 325 -22.89 7.62 10.57
C HIS A 325 -21.82 8.26 11.45
N SER A 326 -21.19 9.33 10.97
CA SER A 326 -20.24 10.13 11.74
C SER A 326 -20.89 11.45 12.11
N ASP A 327 -21.30 11.60 13.37
CA ASP A 327 -21.98 12.81 13.87
C ASP A 327 -21.10 14.06 13.68
N LYS A 328 -19.81 13.92 13.97
CA LYS A 328 -18.81 15.00 13.85
C LYS A 328 -18.68 15.54 12.43
N ARG A 329 -18.70 14.64 11.44
CA ARG A 329 -18.57 15.00 10.02
C ARG A 329 -19.92 15.23 9.35
N ARG A 330 -21.02 14.86 10.02
CA ARG A 330 -22.41 14.89 9.53
C ARG A 330 -22.56 14.16 8.19
N VAL A 331 -21.93 12.99 8.09
CA VAL A 331 -21.97 12.15 6.90
C VAL A 331 -22.13 10.69 7.28
N HIS A 332 -22.78 9.93 6.41
CA HIS A 332 -22.73 8.48 6.40
C HIS A 332 -21.52 8.01 5.60
N TRP A 333 -20.84 6.98 6.10
CA TRP A 333 -19.83 6.24 5.36
C TRP A 333 -20.38 4.87 4.97
N HIS A 334 -20.04 4.43 3.77
CA HIS A 334 -20.52 3.19 3.18
C HIS A 334 -19.31 2.39 2.71
N TYR A 335 -19.17 1.17 3.22
CA TYR A 335 -18.19 0.23 2.68
C TYR A 335 -18.59 -0.13 1.25
N ALA A 336 -17.65 0.03 0.34
CA ALA A 336 -17.86 -0.17 -1.07
C ALA A 336 -16.81 -1.15 -1.61
N ILE A 337 -17.13 -1.82 -2.71
CA ILE A 337 -16.17 -2.68 -3.39
C ILE A 337 -16.14 -2.42 -4.89
N ASN A 338 -14.94 -2.46 -5.45
CA ASN A 338 -14.75 -2.69 -6.88
C ASN A 338 -14.26 -4.13 -7.07
N VAL A 339 -14.64 -4.77 -8.17
CA VAL A 339 -14.12 -6.08 -8.52
C VAL A 339 -13.44 -6.07 -9.88
N ASN A 340 -12.53 -7.01 -10.06
CA ASN A 340 -11.85 -7.21 -11.32
C ASN A 340 -11.58 -8.69 -11.53
N LEU A 341 -12.03 -9.23 -12.66
CA LEU A 341 -11.76 -10.61 -13.02
C LEU A 341 -10.31 -10.74 -13.50
N ARG A 342 -9.59 -11.73 -13.00
CA ARG A 342 -8.17 -11.98 -13.29
C ARG A 342 -7.98 -13.42 -13.69
N THR A 343 -7.08 -13.64 -14.64
CA THR A 343 -6.71 -14.97 -15.14
C THR A 343 -5.41 -15.51 -14.55
N PHE A 344 -4.61 -14.66 -13.90
CA PHE A 344 -3.33 -15.03 -13.31
C PHE A 344 -3.24 -14.55 -11.85
N PRO A 345 -2.60 -15.31 -10.92
CA PRO A 345 -1.95 -16.61 -11.12
C PRO A 345 -2.93 -17.79 -11.24
N LEU A 346 -4.19 -17.55 -10.93
CA LEU A 346 -5.32 -18.45 -11.14
C LEU A 346 -6.54 -17.60 -11.51
N HIS A 347 -7.61 -18.23 -12.00
CA HIS A 347 -8.85 -17.54 -12.33
C HIS A 347 -9.57 -17.07 -11.07
N HIS A 348 -9.60 -15.76 -10.81
CA HIS A 348 -10.20 -15.20 -9.60
C HIS A 348 -10.85 -13.85 -9.83
N LEU A 349 -11.84 -13.52 -9.00
CA LEU A 349 -12.37 -12.18 -8.86
C LEU A 349 -11.59 -11.46 -7.75
N ARG A 350 -10.81 -10.45 -8.11
CA ARG A 350 -10.08 -9.61 -7.16
C ARG A 350 -10.98 -8.49 -6.67
N VAL A 351 -11.22 -8.44 -5.37
CA VAL A 351 -12.04 -7.43 -4.71
C VAL A 351 -11.16 -6.30 -4.18
N SER A 352 -11.56 -5.05 -4.33
CA SER A 352 -10.84 -3.89 -3.79
C SER A 352 -11.78 -3.08 -2.92
N ALA A 353 -11.41 -2.92 -1.65
CA ALA A 353 -12.15 -2.12 -0.68
C ALA A 353 -12.11 -0.64 -1.05
N ARG A 354 -13.25 0.02 -0.88
CA ARG A 354 -13.48 1.45 -1.13
C ARG A 354 -14.40 2.00 -0.05
N LEU A 355 -14.45 3.33 0.04
CA LEU A 355 -15.43 4.04 0.85
C LEU A 355 -16.18 5.01 -0.04
N VAL A 356 -17.49 5.08 0.17
CA VAL A 356 -18.37 6.10 -0.39
C VAL A 356 -18.98 6.86 0.78
N PHE A 357 -19.17 8.17 0.60
CA PHE A 357 -19.75 9.04 1.62
C PHE A 357 -21.04 9.64 1.10
N SER A 358 -22.02 9.83 1.98
CA SER A 358 -23.27 10.51 1.68
C SER A 358 -23.67 11.41 2.86
N GLU A 359 -24.43 12.46 2.61
CA GLU A 359 -24.97 13.29 3.71
C GLU A 359 -26.28 12.73 4.24
N ASN A 360 -27.09 12.12 3.37
CA ASN A 360 -28.43 11.64 3.66
C ASN A 360 -28.53 10.10 3.78
N GLY A 361 -27.40 9.39 3.71
CA GLY A 361 -27.35 7.93 3.73
C GLY A 361 -27.70 7.27 2.38
N MET A 362 -28.02 8.05 1.35
CA MET A 362 -28.63 7.59 0.10
C MET A 362 -27.86 8.01 -1.15
N ASP A 363 -27.36 9.24 -1.22
CA ASP A 363 -26.78 9.83 -2.42
C ASP A 363 -25.30 10.15 -2.19
N PRO A 364 -24.41 9.73 -3.10
CA PRO A 364 -22.99 9.87 -2.86
C PRO A 364 -22.55 11.33 -2.98
N ILE A 365 -21.58 11.74 -2.18
CA ILE A 365 -20.92 13.04 -2.33
C ILE A 365 -20.15 13.05 -3.67
N GLU A 366 -20.60 13.88 -4.61
CA GLU A 366 -20.02 13.99 -5.95
C GLU A 366 -18.70 14.78 -5.96
N ASP A 367 -18.49 15.67 -5.00
CA ASP A 367 -17.23 16.40 -4.86
C ASP A 367 -16.10 15.43 -4.48
N VAL A 368 -15.27 15.13 -5.49
CA VAL A 368 -14.14 14.20 -5.39
C VAL A 368 -13.12 14.67 -4.36
N ARG A 369 -12.85 15.97 -4.24
CA ARG A 369 -11.87 16.49 -3.26
C ARG A 369 -12.38 16.27 -1.85
N ARG A 370 -13.64 16.66 -1.61
CA ARG A 370 -14.31 16.45 -0.32
C ARG A 370 -14.35 14.97 0.07
N ALA A 371 -14.72 14.09 -0.86
CA ALA A 371 -14.74 12.64 -0.61
C ALA A 371 -13.37 12.07 -0.25
N HIS A 372 -12.29 12.54 -0.91
CA HIS A 372 -10.91 12.14 -0.57
C HIS A 372 -10.49 12.62 0.82
N THR A 373 -10.79 13.86 1.20
CA THR A 373 -10.50 14.40 2.54
C THR A 373 -11.25 13.65 3.63
N LEU A 374 -12.54 13.33 3.41
CA LEU A 374 -13.34 12.50 4.30
C LEU A 374 -12.73 11.10 4.45
N ARG A 375 -12.32 10.46 3.35
CA ARG A 375 -11.65 9.15 3.37
C ARG A 375 -10.39 9.16 4.24
N ARG A 376 -9.52 10.15 4.03
CA ARG A 376 -8.24 10.25 4.77
C ARG A 376 -8.47 10.52 6.24
N SER A 377 -9.42 11.39 6.58
CA SER A 377 -9.69 11.75 7.97
C SER A 377 -10.43 10.66 8.75
N LEU A 378 -11.50 10.07 8.19
CA LEU A 378 -12.29 9.03 8.86
C LEU A 378 -11.50 7.72 8.99
N ALA A 379 -10.82 7.29 7.92
CA ALA A 379 -10.10 6.02 7.91
C ALA A 379 -8.66 6.12 8.43
N LYS A 380 -8.24 7.25 9.01
CA LYS A 380 -6.87 7.47 9.54
C LYS A 380 -6.45 6.39 10.54
N GLY A 381 -7.39 5.96 11.39
CA GLY A 381 -7.19 4.92 12.38
C GLY A 381 -7.38 3.49 11.88
N TRP A 382 -7.95 3.28 10.68
CA TRP A 382 -8.41 1.95 10.27
C TRP A 382 -7.23 1.10 9.81
N ARG A 383 -6.88 0.10 10.63
CA ARG A 383 -5.80 -0.86 10.32
C ARG A 383 -6.29 -2.00 9.43
N ASN A 384 -5.35 -2.80 8.94
CA ASN A 384 -5.63 -3.92 8.03
C ASN A 384 -6.63 -4.91 8.61
N ALA A 385 -6.63 -5.11 9.94
CA ALA A 385 -7.55 -6.00 10.62
C ALA A 385 -9.01 -5.60 10.39
N ARG A 386 -9.31 -4.30 10.58
CA ARG A 386 -10.63 -3.73 10.33
C ARG A 386 -11.07 -3.84 8.88
N TRP A 387 -10.21 -3.44 7.94
CA TRP A 387 -10.51 -3.53 6.50
C TRP A 387 -10.82 -4.96 6.06
N ARG A 388 -10.04 -5.93 6.54
CA ARG A 388 -10.25 -7.35 6.28
C ARG A 388 -11.55 -7.86 6.87
N ASP A 389 -11.88 -7.47 8.11
CA ASP A 389 -13.11 -7.95 8.76
C ASP A 389 -14.36 -7.31 8.16
N MET A 390 -14.30 -6.04 7.71
CA MET A 390 -15.36 -5.42 6.89
C MET A 390 -15.51 -6.11 5.54
N LEU A 391 -14.41 -6.47 4.87
CA LEU A 391 -14.48 -7.27 3.63
C LEU A 391 -15.20 -8.61 3.88
N CYS A 392 -14.85 -9.31 4.95
CA CYS A 392 -15.47 -10.58 5.31
C CYS A 392 -16.97 -10.41 5.61
N ALA A 393 -17.33 -9.40 6.39
CA ALA A 393 -18.72 -9.06 6.71
C ALA A 393 -19.52 -8.69 5.45
N PHE A 394 -18.93 -7.86 4.58
CA PHE A 394 -19.57 -7.44 3.35
C PHE A 394 -19.80 -8.60 2.40
N LEU A 395 -18.81 -9.49 2.22
CA LEU A 395 -18.97 -10.68 1.39
C LEU A 395 -19.98 -11.67 1.97
N TRP A 396 -20.06 -11.79 3.30
CA TRP A 396 -21.05 -12.62 3.97
C TRP A 396 -22.46 -12.16 3.63
N TRP A 397 -22.71 -10.86 3.83
CA TRP A 397 -23.97 -10.21 3.45
C TRP A 397 -24.25 -10.31 1.95
N LEU A 398 -23.26 -10.02 1.10
CA LEU A 398 -23.40 -10.05 -0.36
C LEU A 398 -23.70 -11.45 -0.91
N SER A 399 -23.35 -12.49 -0.16
CA SER A 399 -23.57 -13.89 -0.56
C SER A 399 -24.87 -14.48 0.00
N ASP A 400 -25.60 -13.75 0.85
CA ASP A 400 -26.71 -14.27 1.65
C ASP A 400 -26.34 -15.56 2.42
N ASP A 401 -25.15 -15.60 3.00
CA ASP A 401 -24.60 -16.81 3.67
C ASP A 401 -24.51 -18.04 2.75
N LYS A 402 -24.33 -17.81 1.44
CA LYS A 402 -24.04 -18.86 0.46
C LYS A 402 -22.54 -18.83 0.24
N GLY A 403 -21.87 -19.97 0.30
CA GLY A 403 -20.43 -20.07 0.01
C GLY A 403 -20.03 -19.77 -1.44
N LYS A 404 -20.87 -19.06 -2.23
CA LYS A 404 -20.67 -18.77 -3.65
C LYS A 404 -21.31 -17.44 -4.07
N LEU A 405 -20.67 -16.72 -5.00
CA LEU A 405 -21.32 -15.67 -5.80
C LEU A 405 -21.56 -16.19 -7.22
N ARG A 406 -22.74 -15.94 -7.76
CA ARG A 406 -23.11 -16.36 -9.12
C ARG A 406 -23.35 -15.12 -9.99
N LEU A 407 -22.36 -14.81 -10.83
CA LEU A 407 -22.42 -13.68 -11.75
C LEU A 407 -22.98 -14.15 -13.09
N GLN A 408 -24.17 -13.67 -13.45
CA GLN A 408 -24.87 -14.14 -14.64
C GLN A 408 -24.26 -13.52 -15.90
N VAL A 409 -23.88 -14.37 -16.86
CA VAL A 409 -23.24 -13.96 -18.12
C VAL A 409 -24.00 -14.41 -19.37
N ALA A 410 -25.02 -15.24 -19.19
CA ALA A 410 -25.93 -15.71 -20.23
C ALA A 410 -27.24 -16.20 -19.60
N GLU A 411 -28.22 -16.59 -20.41
CA GLU A 411 -29.37 -17.35 -19.95
C GLU A 411 -28.89 -18.70 -19.39
N GLY A 412 -29.15 -18.97 -18.11
CA GLY A 412 -28.64 -20.17 -17.42
C GLY A 412 -27.12 -20.23 -17.20
N GLY A 413 -26.33 -19.34 -17.80
CA GLY A 413 -24.86 -19.30 -17.70
C GLY A 413 -24.34 -18.36 -16.61
N PHE A 414 -23.44 -18.87 -15.77
CA PHE A 414 -22.87 -18.13 -14.63
C PHE A 414 -21.35 -18.30 -14.53
N ILE A 415 -20.66 -17.21 -14.23
CA ILE A 415 -19.33 -17.26 -13.61
C ILE A 415 -19.58 -17.38 -12.10
N THR A 416 -19.20 -18.52 -11.52
CA THR A 416 -19.42 -18.82 -10.10
C THR A 416 -18.10 -18.70 -9.36
N THR A 417 -18.06 -17.87 -8.32
CA THR A 417 -16.89 -17.73 -7.44
C THR A 417 -17.13 -18.42 -6.11
N ARG A 418 -16.07 -18.91 -5.49
CA ARG A 418 -16.09 -19.44 -4.13
C ARG A 418 -15.97 -18.31 -3.11
N ILE A 419 -16.74 -18.45 -2.04
CA ILE A 419 -16.62 -17.69 -0.80
C ILE A 419 -16.49 -18.72 0.33
N PRO A 420 -15.59 -18.55 1.31
CA PRO A 420 -14.79 -17.36 1.65
C PRO A 420 -13.65 -17.02 0.67
N PRO A 421 -13.03 -15.82 0.79
CA PRO A 421 -11.83 -15.47 0.04
C PRO A 421 -10.71 -16.51 0.22
N LEU A 422 -9.87 -16.66 -0.80
CA LEU A 422 -8.70 -17.53 -0.74
C LEU A 422 -7.82 -17.19 0.46
N GLN A 423 -7.25 -18.23 1.05
CA GLN A 423 -6.32 -18.11 2.15
C GLN A 423 -4.89 -18.38 1.68
N PHE A 424 -3.96 -17.66 2.27
CA PHE A 424 -2.54 -17.95 2.15
C PHE A 424 -1.98 -18.24 3.55
N SER A 425 -0.87 -18.96 3.64
CA SER A 425 -0.18 -19.18 4.91
C SER A 425 1.08 -18.33 4.93
N CYS A 426 1.26 -17.55 5.99
CA CYS A 426 2.55 -16.96 6.33
C CYS A 426 3.25 -17.88 7.33
N PRO A 427 4.55 -18.21 7.17
CA PRO A 427 5.27 -19.06 8.11
C PRO A 427 5.57 -18.36 9.46
N VAL A 428 5.34 -17.05 9.52
CA VAL A 428 5.61 -16.21 10.69
C VAL A 428 4.39 -15.34 10.97
N SER A 429 4.21 -14.93 12.22
CA SER A 429 3.13 -14.04 12.65
C SER A 429 3.69 -12.93 13.52
N VAL A 430 2.88 -11.91 13.75
CA VAL A 430 3.24 -10.80 14.63
C VAL A 430 2.54 -11.01 15.97
N ALA A 431 3.29 -10.91 17.07
CA ALA A 431 2.70 -10.93 18.40
C ALA A 431 1.75 -9.74 18.56
N GLU A 432 0.45 -10.00 18.61
CA GLU A 432 -0.56 -9.00 18.94
C GLU A 432 -0.31 -8.56 20.38
N THR A 433 0.13 -7.31 20.57
CA THR A 433 0.16 -6.69 21.90
C THR A 433 -1.28 -6.50 22.34
N ASN A 434 -1.71 -7.19 23.40
CA ASN A 434 -3.07 -7.12 23.96
C ASN A 434 -3.52 -5.72 24.44
N ASP A 435 -2.69 -4.69 24.28
CA ASP A 435 -2.95 -3.29 24.62
C ASP A 435 -3.56 -2.49 23.46
N GLU A 436 -4.08 -3.14 22.42
CA GLU A 436 -4.86 -2.41 21.41
C GLU A 436 -6.24 -2.06 21.99
N PRO A 437 -6.58 -0.77 22.12
CA PRO A 437 -7.92 -0.37 22.54
C PRO A 437 -8.94 -0.97 21.57
N VAL A 438 -10.11 -1.34 22.09
CA VAL A 438 -11.25 -1.77 21.26
C VAL A 438 -11.43 -0.73 20.17
N GLU A 439 -11.14 -1.10 18.91
CA GLU A 439 -11.30 -0.19 17.78
C GLU A 439 -12.77 0.23 17.71
N ASP A 440 -13.04 1.50 18.01
CA ASP A 440 -14.36 2.08 17.80
C ASP A 440 -14.67 2.06 16.30
N ASP A 441 -15.86 1.58 15.94
CA ASP A 441 -16.33 1.59 14.55
C ASP A 441 -16.53 3.03 14.03
N ASP A 442 -16.47 4.06 14.89
CA ASP A 442 -16.31 5.46 14.50
C ASP A 442 -15.14 6.14 15.25
N PRO A 443 -13.89 6.05 14.74
CA PRO A 443 -12.75 6.66 15.41
C PRO A 443 -12.88 8.18 15.34
N ASP A 444 -13.14 8.78 16.50
CA ASP A 444 -13.49 10.19 16.67
C ASP A 444 -12.26 11.14 16.54
N LEU A 445 -11.37 10.87 15.58
CA LEU A 445 -10.16 11.63 15.36
C LEU A 445 -10.48 13.04 14.83
N PRO A 446 -9.83 14.10 15.32
CA PRO A 446 -9.96 15.47 14.79
C PRO A 446 -9.74 15.49 13.27
N ALA A 447 -10.55 16.28 12.57
CA ALA A 447 -10.15 16.72 11.24
C ALA A 447 -8.97 17.67 11.47
N GLU A 448 -7.76 17.21 11.20
CA GLU A 448 -6.64 18.13 11.01
C GLU A 448 -6.95 18.93 9.74
N ASP A 449 -6.82 20.26 9.80
CA ASP A 449 -6.82 21.10 8.61
C ASP A 449 -5.57 20.73 7.81
N TRP A 450 -5.75 20.02 6.70
CA TRP A 450 -4.66 19.73 5.78
C TRP A 450 -4.52 20.95 4.86
N ASP A 451 -3.40 21.66 4.95
CA ASP A 451 -3.09 22.76 4.05
C ASP A 451 -3.12 22.28 2.59
N ASP A 452 -3.99 22.91 1.81
CA ASP A 452 -4.36 22.58 0.42
C ASP A 452 -3.22 22.73 -0.60
N GLU A 453 -2.00 23.13 -0.20
CA GLU A 453 -0.89 23.42 -1.12
C GLU A 453 -0.22 22.17 -1.73
N SER A 454 -0.36 20.99 -1.11
CA SER A 454 0.28 19.76 -1.61
C SER A 454 -0.48 19.05 -2.74
N LEU A 455 -1.70 19.48 -3.08
CA LEU A 455 -2.53 18.84 -4.12
C LEU A 455 -2.29 19.37 -5.54
N ALA A 456 -1.44 20.39 -5.70
CA ALA A 456 -1.12 20.95 -7.01
C ALA A 456 -0.07 20.15 -7.81
N GLU A 457 0.73 19.30 -7.15
CA GLU A 457 1.90 18.66 -7.80
C GLU A 457 1.67 17.22 -8.30
N GLU A 458 0.56 16.56 -7.94
CA GLU A 458 0.25 15.19 -8.44
C GLU A 458 -0.60 15.16 -9.72
N GLN A 459 -0.76 16.29 -10.43
CA GLN A 459 -1.50 16.37 -11.71
C GLN A 459 -0.63 16.74 -12.92
N VAL A 460 0.55 16.12 -13.04
CA VAL A 460 1.30 16.08 -14.31
C VAL A 460 1.47 14.65 -14.79
#